data_AF-K1TU45-F1
#
_entry.id   AF-K1TU45-F1
#
_cell.length_a   1.000
_cell.length_b   1.000
_cell.length_c   1.000
_cell.angle_alpha   90.00
_cell.angle_beta   90.00
_cell.angle_gamma   90.00
#
_symmetry.space_group_name_H-M   'P 1'
#
loop_
_entity.id
_entity.type
_entity.pdbx_description
1 polymer ?
#
loop_
_entity_poly.entity_id
_entity_poly.type
_entity_poly.pdbx_seq_one_letter_code
_entity_poly.pdbx_strand_id
1 'polypeptide(L)' 'MLKMNEIRYTMQGDYNLPNLTMPGQPEVSLGRYAQMRRKFLKEHHKVRYYNLLTSCTLTAHLADNKCCR' A
#
# COMPACT_ATOMS: atom_id res chain seq x y z
N MET A 1 -10.12 9.20 17.65
CA MET A 1 -9.60 10.54 17.30
C MET A 1 -9.17 10.49 15.84
N LEU A 2 -10.02 10.94 14.91
CA LEU A 2 -9.70 10.93 13.47
C LEU A 2 -8.70 12.06 13.20
N LYS A 3 -7.52 11.74 12.67
CA LYS A 3 -6.55 12.75 12.22
C LYS A 3 -7.15 13.45 11.00
N MET A 4 -7.45 14.75 11.12
CA MET A 4 -7.72 15.60 9.95
C MET A 4 -6.37 15.98 9.36
N ASN A 5 -5.99 15.40 8.22
CA ASN A 5 -4.84 15.86 7.47
C ASN A 5 -5.22 17.17 6.77
N GLU A 6 -4.41 18.22 6.89
CA GLU A 6 -4.59 19.47 6.16
C GLU A 6 -4.42 19.21 4.65
N ILE A 7 -5.52 19.23 3.90
CA ILE A 7 -5.51 19.04 2.46
C ILE A 7 -5.10 20.37 1.81
N ARG A 8 -3.93 20.40 1.16
CA ARG A 8 -3.48 21.55 0.35
C ARG A 8 -4.05 21.44 -1.05
N TYR A 9 -4.42 22.57 -1.66
CA TYR A 9 -4.96 22.61 -3.02
C TYR A 9 -4.00 23.33 -3.96
N THR A 10 -3.91 22.86 -5.20
CA THR A 10 -3.17 23.51 -6.28
C THR A 10 -4.12 23.88 -7.40
N MET A 11 -4.06 25.12 -7.85
CA MET A 11 -4.78 25.61 -9.03
C MET A 11 -4.25 24.92 -10.29
N GLN A 12 -5.14 24.23 -11.01
CA GLN A 12 -4.87 23.64 -12.32
C GLN A 12 -5.96 24.13 -13.29
N GLY A 13 -5.62 25.14 -14.09
CA GLY A 13 -6.61 25.86 -14.90
C GLY A 13 -7.62 26.57 -14.00
N ASP A 14 -8.91 26.27 -14.19
CA ASP A 14 -10.02 26.86 -13.42
C ASP A 14 -10.39 26.06 -12.16
N TYR A 15 -9.70 24.95 -11.88
CA TYR A 15 -10.04 24.03 -10.79
C TYR A 15 -8.96 24.01 -9.71
N ASN A 16 -9.39 24.02 -8.45
CA ASN A 16 -8.53 23.75 -7.29
C ASN A 16 -8.51 22.25 -7.00
N LEU A 17 -7.41 21.57 -7.34
CA LEU A 17 -7.25 20.15 -7.10
C LEU A 17 -6.54 19.90 -5.76
N PRO A 18 -7.01 18.96 -4.93
CA PRO A 18 -6.32 18.58 -3.72
C PRO A 18 -5.01 17.85 -4.04
N ASN A 19 -3.96 18.20 -3.31
CA ASN A 19 -2.66 17.57 -3.38
C ASN A 19 -2.71 16.24 -2.62
N LEU A 20 -3.04 15.17 -3.33
CA LEU A 20 -3.05 13.82 -2.79
C LEU A 20 -1.66 13.20 -2.93
N THR A 21 -1.07 12.81 -1.80
CA THR A 21 0.17 12.01 -1.78
C THR A 21 -0.13 10.63 -1.26
N MET A 22 0.47 9.61 -1.89
CA MET A 22 0.40 8.26 -1.34
C MET A 22 1.20 8.18 -0.04
N PRO A 23 0.74 7.42 0.97
CA PRO A 23 1.54 7.15 2.15
C PRO A 23 2.84 6.46 1.75
N GLY A 24 3.96 6.88 2.34
CA GLY A 24 5.26 6.26 2.09
C GLY A 24 5.22 4.76 2.42
N GLN A 25 5.70 3.94 1.49
CA GLN A 25 5.84 2.50 1.70
C GLN A 25 7.30 2.17 2.01
N PRO A 26 7.56 1.17 2.87
CA PRO A 26 8.92 0.74 3.14
C PRO A 26 9.51 0.11 1.88
N GLU A 27 10.69 0.58 1.49
CA GLU A 27 11.45 0.04 0.37
C GLU A 27 12.16 -1.24 0.83
N VAL A 28 11.48 -2.38 0.71
CA VAL A 28 11.98 -3.69 1.16
C VAL A 28 12.26 -4.59 -0.03
N SER A 29 13.40 -5.26 -0.03
CA SER A 29 13.70 -6.33 -0.99
C SER A 29 12.85 -7.57 -0.67
N LEU A 30 11.88 -7.85 -1.56
CA LEU A 30 11.00 -9.01 -1.42
C LEU A 30 11.70 -10.26 -1.95
N GLY A 31 11.99 -11.22 -1.07
CA GLY A 31 12.54 -12.52 -1.45
C GLY A 31 11.55 -13.46 -2.14
N ARG A 32 12.01 -14.65 -2.56
CA ARG A 32 11.22 -15.66 -3.27
C ARG A 32 9.92 -16.05 -2.54
N TYR A 33 9.99 -16.27 -1.22
CA TYR A 33 8.82 -16.62 -0.41
C TYR A 33 7.78 -15.49 -0.35
N ALA A 34 8.22 -14.23 -0.29
CA ALA A 34 7.32 -13.08 -0.32
C ALA A 34 6.54 -13.02 -1.64
N GLN A 35 7.20 -13.31 -2.77
CA GLN A 35 6.55 -13.39 -4.08
C GLN A 35 5.56 -14.56 -4.16
N MET A 36 5.91 -15.73 -3.62
CA MET A 36 5.00 -16.89 -3.56
C MET A 36 3.75 -16.57 -2.73
N ARG A 37 3.93 -15.99 -1.54
CA ARG A 37 2.81 -15.59 -0.68
C ARG A 37 1.92 -14.54 -1.34
N ARG A 38 2.50 -13.60 -2.09
CA ARG A 38 1.75 -12.64 -2.91
C ARG A 38 0.88 -13.35 -3.95
N LYS A 39 1.41 -14.32 -4.69
CA LYS A 39 0.63 -15.11 -5.67
C LYS A 39 -0.50 -15.87 -4.99
N PHE A 40 -0.19 -16.58 -3.90
CA PHE A 40 -1.17 -17.32 -3.11
C PHE A 40 -2.32 -16.43 -2.61
N LEU A 41 -2.01 -15.24 -2.07
CA LEU A 41 -3.03 -14.28 -1.64
C LEU A 41 -3.92 -13.82 -2.80
N LYS A 42 -3.33 -13.58 -3.98
CA LYS A 42 -4.09 -13.14 -5.16
C LYS A 42 -5.01 -14.24 -5.70
N GLU A 43 -4.58 -15.50 -5.65
CA GLU A 43 -5.34 -16.62 -6.22
C GLU A 43 -6.42 -17.12 -5.24
N HIS A 44 -6.07 -17.32 -3.97
CA HIS A 44 -6.92 -17.98 -2.98
C HIS A 44 -7.60 -17.03 -2.00
N HIS A 45 -7.06 -15.82 -1.79
CA HIS A 45 -7.57 -14.86 -0.79
C HIS A 45 -7.75 -13.45 -1.37
N LYS A 46 -8.42 -13.36 -2.53
CA LYS A 46 -8.64 -12.12 -3.29
C LYS A 46 -9.08 -10.94 -2.43
N VAL A 47 -10.10 -11.12 -1.57
CA VAL A 47 -10.61 -10.06 -0.70
C VAL A 47 -9.49 -9.51 0.20
N ARG A 48 -8.74 -10.40 0.87
CA ARG A 48 -7.62 -9.99 1.73
C ARG A 48 -6.51 -9.32 0.92
N TYR A 49 -6.22 -9.83 -0.27
CA TYR A 49 -5.21 -9.24 -1.17
C TYR A 49 -5.58 -7.82 -1.59
N TYR A 50 -6.82 -7.59 -2.03
CA TYR A 50 -7.28 -6.26 -2.42
C TYR A 50 -7.40 -5.31 -1.24
N ASN A 51 -7.84 -5.78 -0.08
CA ASN A 51 -7.86 -4.95 1.14
C ASN A 51 -6.45 -4.45 1.49
N LEU A 52 -5.44 -5.33 1.45
CA LEU A 52 -4.04 -4.96 1.70
C LEU A 52 -3.45 -4.02 0.64
N LEU A 53 -3.91 -4.14 -0.61
CA LEU A 53 -3.53 -3.22 -1.69
C LEU A 53 -4.14 -1.83 -1.48
N THR A 54 -5.45 -1.76 -1.22
CA THR A 54 -6.17 -0.50 -1.01
C THR A 54 -5.71 0.22 0.25
N SER A 55 -5.33 -0.51 1.30
CA SER A 55 -4.72 0.08 2.50
C SER A 55 -3.24 0.41 2.34
N CYS A 56 -2.63 0.18 1.16
CA CYS A 56 -1.21 0.39 0.89
C CYS A 56 -0.25 -0.35 1.86
N THR A 57 -0.69 -1.43 2.53
CA THR A 57 0.11 -2.17 3.54
C THR A 57 0.61 -3.53 3.05
N LEU A 58 0.34 -3.90 1.80
CA LEU A 58 0.74 -5.21 1.24
C LEU A 58 2.26 -5.45 1.35
N THR A 59 3.08 -4.47 1.03
CA THR A 59 4.55 -4.59 1.07
C THR A 59 5.05 -4.84 2.49
N ALA A 60 4.54 -4.09 3.47
CA ALA A 60 4.85 -4.30 4.88
C ALA A 60 4.42 -5.70 5.36
N HIS A 61 3.22 -6.15 4.98
CA HIS A 61 2.73 -7.49 5.31
C HIS A 61 3.60 -8.60 4.70
N LEU A 62 4.08 -8.42 3.46
CA LEU A 62 4.97 -9.40 2.83
C LEU A 62 6.38 -9.39 3.44
N ALA A 63 6.87 -8.23 3.89
CA ALA A 63 8.16 -8.09 4.57
C ALA A 63 8.16 -8.69 5.99
N ASP A 64 7.02 -8.62 6.69
CA ASP A 64 6.87 -9.18 8.04
C ASP A 64 6.86 -10.72 8.06
N ASN A 65 6.51 -11.35 6.93
CA ASN A 65 6.70 -12.79 6.75
C ASN A 65 8.20 -13.09 6.55
N LYS A 66 8.95 -12.98 7.64
CA LYS A 66 10.38 -13.29 7.78
C LYS A 66 10.64 -14.79 7.53
N CYS A 67 10.53 -15.25 6.29
CA CYS A 67 10.99 -16.58 5.88
C CYS A 67 12.37 -16.56 5.19
N CYS A 68 13.04 -15.41 5.16
CA CYS A 68 14.44 -15.32 4.76
C CYS A 68 15.20 -14.43 5.74
N ARG A 69 15.59 -15.01 6.86
CA ARG A 69 16.89 -14.70 7.46
C ARG A 69 17.67 -15.99 7.47
#